data_AF-A0A090QNM5-F1
#
_entry.id   AF-A0A090QNM5-F1
#
_cell.length_a   1.000
_cell.length_b   1.000
_cell.length_c   1.000
_cell.angle_alpha   90.00
_cell.angle_beta   90.00
_cell.angle_gamma   90.00
#
_symmetry.space_group_name_H-M   'P 1'
#
loop_
_entity.id
_entity.type
_entity.pdbx_description
1 polymer ?
#
loop_
_entity_poly.entity_id
_entity_poly.type
_entity_poly.pdbx_seq_one_letter_code
_entity_poly.pdbx_strand_id
1 'polypeptide(L)'
;MTLFALFTLTVQYHDHHIADYEIQTRSMTNKTPVYITDILALRGKKDSGPARDSIRESIDRIEFTDFQLHELTGRWMSENMPEGFKSDRFRFLARTITASEEAPQEREDGEIRIKPNLYILVWEPSFFDELLTRDYFFLFPPEILRQHTLVFQLYTFFRSRMSRRVNDSMLLSELNQKLARNIECVVFHRI
;
A
#
# COMPACT_ATOMS: atom_id res chain seq x y z
N MET A 1 -1.24 -2.57 -5.22
CA MET A 1 -2.68 -2.68 -5.48
C MET A 1 -3.47 -2.99 -4.19
N THR A 2 -3.29 -4.15 -3.54
CA THR A 2 -3.84 -4.40 -2.19
C THR A 2 -3.38 -3.37 -1.16
N LEU A 3 -2.10 -2.97 -1.18
CA LEU A 3 -1.58 -1.89 -0.35
C LEU A 3 -2.38 -0.58 -0.45
N PHE A 4 -2.74 -0.16 -1.67
CA PHE A 4 -3.56 1.04 -1.87
C PHE A 4 -5.01 0.86 -1.40
N ALA A 5 -5.54 -0.36 -1.44
CA ALA A 5 -6.83 -0.65 -0.81
C ALA A 5 -6.76 -0.45 0.72
N LEU A 6 -5.66 -0.86 1.36
CA LEU A 6 -5.44 -0.63 2.79
C LEU A 6 -5.30 0.87 3.11
N PHE A 7 -4.64 1.65 2.25
CA PHE A 7 -4.57 3.11 2.38
C PHE A 7 -5.98 3.73 2.37
N THR A 8 -6.78 3.40 1.35
CA THR A 8 -8.16 3.89 1.22
C THR A 8 -9.00 3.53 2.44
N LEU A 9 -8.96 2.28 2.89
CA LEU A 9 -9.74 1.84 4.06
C LEU A 9 -9.27 2.51 5.35
N THR A 10 -7.97 2.81 5.47
CA THR A 10 -7.42 3.54 6.61
C THR A 10 -7.95 4.96 6.68
N VAL A 11 -7.89 5.69 5.57
CA VAL A 11 -8.38 7.08 5.52
C VAL A 11 -9.90 7.12 5.73
N GLN A 12 -10.66 6.25 5.04
CA GLN A 12 -12.11 6.15 5.21
C GLN A 12 -12.53 5.87 6.65
N TYR A 13 -11.80 4.99 7.35
CA TYR A 13 -12.07 4.70 8.75
C TYR A 13 -11.89 5.95 9.62
N HIS A 14 -10.75 6.63 9.49
CA HIS A 14 -10.44 7.79 10.34
C HIS A 14 -11.30 9.02 10.01
N ASP A 15 -11.64 9.23 8.75
CA ASP A 15 -12.58 10.28 8.33
C ASP A 15 -13.98 10.05 8.91
N HIS A 16 -14.45 8.79 8.94
CA HIS A 16 -15.76 8.45 9.49
C HIS A 16 -15.85 8.71 11.01
N HIS A 17 -14.74 8.54 11.74
CA HIS A 17 -14.67 8.69 13.19
C HIS A 17 -14.15 10.07 13.64
N ILE A 18 -13.97 11.02 12.72
CA ILE A 18 -13.38 12.33 13.04
C ILE A 18 -14.20 13.08 14.11
N ALA A 19 -15.54 13.05 13.98
CA ALA A 19 -16.45 13.68 14.93
C ALA A 19 -16.37 13.03 16.32
N ASP A 20 -16.19 11.71 16.39
CA ASP A 20 -16.07 11.00 17.66
C ASP A 20 -14.77 11.36 18.38
N TYR A 21 -13.68 11.54 17.64
CA TYR A 21 -12.40 12.00 18.19
C TYR A 21 -12.53 13.40 18.81
N GLU A 22 -13.22 14.31 18.13
CA GLU A 22 -13.47 15.67 18.62
C GLU A 22 -14.35 15.68 19.88
N ILE A 23 -15.48 14.97 19.85
CA ILE A 23 -16.44 14.91 20.97
C ILE A 23 -15.78 14.29 22.21
N GLN A 24 -14.96 13.25 22.04
CA GLN A 24 -14.33 12.54 23.15
C GLN A 24 -13.00 13.16 23.58
N THR A 25 -12.55 14.25 22.95
CA THR A 25 -11.24 14.87 23.17
C THR A 25 -10.09 13.85 23.06
N ARG A 26 -10.23 12.88 22.15
CA ARG A 26 -9.25 11.82 21.92
C ARG A 26 -8.40 12.16 20.70
N SER A 27 -7.10 11.93 20.80
CA SER A 27 -6.23 11.98 19.63
C SER A 27 -6.53 10.81 18.69
N MET A 28 -6.51 11.05 17.38
CA MET A 28 -6.57 9.99 16.38
C MET A 28 -5.45 8.97 16.64
N THR A 29 -5.80 7.71 16.83
CA THR A 29 -4.82 6.66 17.14
C THR A 29 -4.40 5.94 15.87
N ASN A 30 -3.11 5.61 15.74
CA ASN A 30 -2.58 4.76 14.67
C ASN A 30 -2.95 3.27 14.90
N LYS A 31 -4.24 2.99 14.86
CA LYS A 31 -4.85 1.67 14.91
C LYS A 31 -6.07 1.70 14.02
N THR A 32 -6.03 0.94 12.93
CA THR A 32 -7.12 0.90 11.96
C THR A 32 -7.65 -0.53 11.84
N PRO A 33 -8.87 -0.81 12.30
CA PRO A 33 -9.52 -2.09 12.05
C PRO A 33 -9.98 -2.18 10.59
N VAL A 34 -9.63 -3.29 9.92
CA VAL A 34 -9.98 -3.56 8.52
C VAL A 34 -10.44 -5.01 8.38
N TYR A 35 -11.67 -5.21 7.89
CA TYR A 35 -12.17 -6.54 7.59
C TYR A 35 -11.72 -7.00 6.19
N ILE A 36 -11.45 -8.30 6.06
CA ILE A 36 -11.04 -8.89 4.77
C ILE A 36 -12.12 -8.75 3.70
N THR A 37 -13.40 -8.73 4.09
CA THR A 37 -14.55 -8.52 3.21
C THR A 37 -14.52 -7.15 2.56
N ASP A 38 -14.11 -6.12 3.29
CA ASP A 38 -14.04 -4.74 2.77
C ASP A 38 -12.90 -4.62 1.76
N ILE A 39 -11.76 -5.27 2.03
CA ILE A 39 -10.64 -5.36 1.09
C ILE A 39 -11.09 -6.05 -0.20
N LEU A 40 -11.81 -7.17 -0.10
CA LEU A 40 -12.33 -7.90 -1.27
C LEU A 40 -13.31 -7.05 -2.09
N ALA A 41 -14.24 -6.36 -1.41
CA ALA A 41 -15.22 -5.48 -2.06
C ALA A 41 -14.55 -4.30 -2.77
N LEU A 42 -13.54 -3.68 -2.14
CA LEU A 42 -12.78 -2.59 -2.74
C LEU A 42 -11.95 -3.08 -3.94
N ARG A 43 -11.36 -4.27 -3.82
CA ARG A 43 -10.59 -4.94 -4.90
C ARG A 43 -11.47 -5.55 -6.00
N GLY A 44 -12.79 -5.54 -5.85
CA GLY A 44 -13.72 -6.12 -6.83
C GLY A 44 -13.57 -7.64 -6.97
N LYS A 45 -13.16 -8.32 -5.90
CA LYS A 45 -12.98 -9.78 -5.87
C LYS A 45 -14.22 -10.43 -5.27
N LYS A 46 -14.70 -11.49 -5.91
CA LYS A 46 -15.81 -12.30 -5.37
C LYS A 46 -15.35 -12.97 -4.08
N ASP A 47 -16.14 -12.83 -3.04
CA ASP A 47 -15.87 -13.45 -1.75
C ASP A 47 -15.88 -14.99 -1.89
N SER A 48 -14.71 -15.59 -1.67
CA SER A 48 -14.46 -17.01 -1.78
C SER A 48 -13.19 -17.37 -1.01
N GLY A 49 -13.04 -18.64 -0.60
CA GLY A 49 -11.85 -19.12 0.11
C GLY A 49 -10.53 -18.74 -0.59
N PRO A 50 -10.35 -19.08 -1.89
CA PRO A 50 -9.14 -18.72 -2.63
C PRO A 50 -8.90 -17.21 -2.75
N ALA A 51 -9.96 -16.40 -2.87
CA ALA A 51 -9.82 -14.94 -2.93
C ALA A 51 -9.38 -14.35 -1.58
N ARG A 52 -9.94 -14.85 -0.48
CA ARG A 52 -9.51 -14.50 0.89
C ARG A 52 -8.05 -14.87 1.10
N ASP A 53 -7.65 -16.07 0.72
CA ASP A 53 -6.27 -16.54 0.85
C ASP A 53 -5.29 -15.69 0.03
N SER A 54 -5.65 -15.33 -1.21
CA SER A 54 -4.84 -14.43 -2.04
C SER A 54 -4.67 -13.03 -1.42
N ILE A 55 -5.69 -12.50 -0.76
CA ILE A 55 -5.61 -11.24 -0.02
C ILE A 55 -4.75 -11.38 1.24
N ARG A 56 -4.91 -12.47 2.01
CA ARG A 56 -4.06 -12.77 3.18
C ARG A 56 -2.59 -12.83 2.81
N GLU A 57 -2.23 -13.60 1.78
CA GLU A 57 -0.86 -13.67 1.26
C GLU A 57 -0.34 -12.31 0.76
N SER A 58 -1.22 -11.48 0.22
CA SER A 58 -0.82 -10.13 -0.21
C SER A 58 -0.54 -9.21 0.97
N ILE A 59 -1.32 -9.29 2.05
CA ILE A 59 -1.10 -8.53 3.28
C ILE A 59 0.15 -9.03 3.99
N ASP A 60 0.33 -10.35 4.09
CA ASP A 60 1.50 -10.99 4.67
C ASP A 60 2.81 -10.51 4.00
N ARG A 61 2.85 -10.54 2.66
CA ARG A 61 3.99 -9.98 1.92
C ARG A 61 4.20 -8.48 2.18
N ILE A 62 3.14 -7.69 2.35
CA ILE A 62 3.26 -6.26 2.69
C ILE A 62 3.85 -6.08 4.09
N GLU A 63 3.40 -6.89 5.05
CA GLU A 63 3.82 -6.83 6.45
C GLU A 63 5.30 -7.21 6.63
N PHE A 64 5.76 -8.24 5.91
CA PHE A 64 7.11 -8.77 6.05
C PHE A 64 8.12 -8.21 5.04
N THR A 65 7.75 -7.22 4.22
CA THR A 65 8.70 -6.55 3.32
C THR A 65 9.37 -5.36 4.03
N ASP A 66 10.69 -5.47 4.22
CA ASP A 66 11.54 -4.34 4.61
C ASP A 66 12.17 -3.70 3.37
N PHE A 67 12.17 -2.37 3.34
CA PHE A 67 12.84 -1.58 2.32
C PHE A 67 14.03 -0.86 2.93
N GLN A 68 15.14 -0.83 2.19
CA GLN A 68 16.33 -0.11 2.60
C GLN A 68 16.84 0.73 1.42
N LEU A 69 16.81 2.05 1.59
CA LEU A 69 17.28 3.02 0.62
C LEU A 69 18.66 3.51 1.03
N HIS A 70 19.65 3.27 0.18
CA HIS A 70 21.02 3.73 0.39
C HIS A 70 21.36 4.85 -0.61
N GLU A 71 21.74 6.02 -0.09
CA GLU A 71 22.26 7.09 -0.93
C GLU A 71 23.70 6.78 -1.32
N LEU A 72 23.95 6.62 -2.63
CA LEU A 72 25.26 6.23 -3.15
C LEU A 72 26.23 7.40 -3.31
N THR A 73 25.72 8.63 -3.29
CA THR A 73 26.52 9.84 -3.37
C THR A 73 26.54 10.49 -2.00
N GLY A 74 27.74 10.71 -1.46
CA GLY A 74 27.92 11.41 -0.21
C GLY A 74 27.38 12.83 -0.30
N ARG A 75 26.71 13.28 0.77
CA ARG A 75 26.26 14.67 0.90
C ARG A 75 26.64 15.21 2.27
N TRP A 76 26.70 16.53 2.35
CA TRP A 76 26.87 17.17 3.63
C TRP A 76 25.70 16.84 4.56
N MET A 77 25.99 16.26 5.73
CA MET A 77 24.99 15.90 6.72
C MET A 77 25.12 16.73 8.00
N SER A 78 26.34 16.90 8.50
CA SER A 78 26.63 17.72 9.69
C SER A 78 28.09 18.16 9.70
N GLU A 79 28.46 19.05 10.62
CA GLU A 79 29.86 19.48 10.80
C GLU A 79 30.83 18.31 11.07
N ASN A 80 30.37 17.29 11.80
CA ASN A 80 31.15 16.07 12.09
C ASN A 80 31.07 15.00 10.99
N MET A 81 30.23 15.22 9.96
CA MET A 81 30.07 14.31 8.83
C MET A 81 29.76 15.11 7.54
N PRO A 82 30.79 15.78 6.98
CA PRO A 82 30.63 16.65 5.81
C PRO A 82 30.45 15.88 4.49
N GLU A 83 30.82 14.60 4.45
CA GLU A 83 30.55 13.67 3.33
C GLU A 83 29.87 12.39 3.85
N GLY A 84 28.65 12.54 4.35
CA GLY A 84 27.86 11.44 4.91
C GLY A 84 27.09 10.65 3.84
N PHE A 85 26.91 9.36 4.09
CA PHE A 85 26.07 8.47 3.29
C PHE A 85 24.84 8.09 4.10
N LYS A 86 23.67 8.61 3.71
CA LYS A 86 22.42 8.28 4.41
C LYS A 86 21.91 6.91 3.97
N SER A 87 21.50 6.10 4.95
CA SER A 87 20.67 4.92 4.72
C SER A 87 19.35 5.10 5.45
N ASP A 88 18.25 4.75 4.80
CA ASP A 88 16.90 4.84 5.35
C ASP A 88 16.23 3.47 5.26
N ARG A 89 15.77 2.92 6.39
CA ARG A 89 15.12 1.62 6.45
C ARG A 89 13.66 1.83 6.86
N PHE A 90 12.74 1.39 6.03
CA PHE A 90 11.31 1.57 6.27
C PHE A 90 10.53 0.28 6.02
N ARG A 91 9.41 0.15 6.72
CA ARG A 91 8.38 -0.88 6.54
C ARG A 91 7.03 -0.17 6.59
N PHE A 92 6.06 -0.60 5.80
CA PHE A 92 4.74 0.04 5.81
C PHE A 92 3.97 -0.18 7.12
N LEU A 93 3.93 -1.43 7.59
CA LEU A 93 3.21 -1.82 8.80
C LEU A 93 4.23 -2.01 9.93
N ALA A 94 4.15 -1.17 10.96
CA ALA A 94 4.97 -1.31 12.17
C ALA A 94 4.49 -2.50 13.01
N ARG A 95 3.18 -2.77 13.00
CA ARG A 95 2.57 -3.90 13.69
C ARG A 95 1.22 -4.25 13.06
N THR A 96 0.91 -5.53 13.02
CA THR A 96 -0.43 -6.03 12.70
C THR A 96 -0.96 -6.84 13.88
N ILE A 97 -2.22 -6.63 14.26
CA ILE A 97 -2.93 -7.51 15.19
C ILE A 97 -4.06 -8.17 14.41
N THR A 98 -4.12 -9.50 14.45
CA THR A 98 -5.05 -10.27 13.63
C THR A 98 -6.07 -11.03 14.47
N ALA A 99 -7.31 -11.08 14.03
CA ALA A 99 -8.32 -12.00 14.58
C ALA A 99 -8.78 -13.01 13.50
N SER A 100 -8.71 -14.29 13.86
CA SER A 100 -9.10 -15.42 13.01
C SER A 100 -10.32 -16.12 13.62
N GLU A 101 -11.17 -16.68 12.77
CA GLU A 101 -12.29 -17.52 13.21
C GLU A 101 -11.85 -18.97 13.43
N GLU A 102 -10.92 -19.45 12.59
CA GLU A 102 -10.31 -20.77 12.71
C GLU A 102 -9.11 -20.74 13.67
N ALA A 103 -8.89 -21.85 14.39
CA ALA A 103 -7.71 -22.03 15.22
C ALA A 103 -6.41 -22.07 14.36
N PRO A 104 -5.27 -21.62 14.91
CA PRO A 104 -3.98 -21.75 14.24
C PRO A 104 -3.67 -23.21 13.88
N GLN A 105 -3.10 -23.43 12.70
CA GLN A 105 -2.72 -24.76 12.21
C GLN A 105 -1.23 -24.80 11.93
N GLU A 106 -0.56 -25.88 12.30
CA GLU A 106 0.85 -26.11 11.96
C GLU A 106 0.94 -26.71 10.54
N ARG A 107 1.83 -26.17 9.72
CA ARG A 107 2.14 -26.69 8.38
C ARG A 107 3.20 -27.80 8.45
N GLU A 108 3.39 -28.48 7.32
CA GLU A 108 4.42 -29.52 7.18
C GLU A 108 5.86 -29.01 7.38
N ASP A 109 6.10 -27.72 7.18
CA ASP A 109 7.38 -27.02 7.42
C ASP A 109 7.57 -26.58 8.89
N GLY A 110 6.58 -26.81 9.75
CA GLY A 110 6.58 -26.37 11.16
C GLY A 110 6.14 -24.91 11.34
N GLU A 111 5.79 -24.19 10.27
CA GLU A 111 5.29 -22.83 10.39
C GLU A 111 3.81 -22.78 10.79
N ILE A 112 3.46 -21.81 11.65
CA ILE A 112 2.08 -21.61 12.06
C ILE A 112 1.34 -20.83 10.98
N ARG A 113 0.29 -21.44 10.41
CA ARG A 113 -0.66 -20.79 9.51
C ARG A 113 -1.88 -20.30 10.27
N ILE A 114 -2.19 -19.01 10.10
CA ILE A 114 -3.42 -18.39 10.57
C ILE A 114 -4.30 -17.95 9.38
N LYS A 115 -5.62 -17.86 9.60
CA LYS A 115 -6.58 -17.38 8.60
C LYS A 115 -7.39 -16.20 9.13
N PRO A 116 -6.76 -15.01 9.21
CA PRO A 116 -7.41 -13.84 9.77
C PRO A 116 -8.55 -13.33 8.88
N ASN A 117 -9.57 -12.78 9.54
CA ASN A 117 -10.72 -12.09 8.93
C ASN A 117 -10.74 -10.60 9.28
N LEU A 118 -10.10 -10.20 10.39
CA LEU A 118 -9.95 -8.82 10.84
C LEU A 118 -8.47 -8.53 11.08
N TYR A 119 -8.04 -7.36 10.61
CA TYR A 119 -6.69 -6.83 10.80
C TYR A 119 -6.79 -5.49 11.51
N ILE A 120 -6.07 -5.31 12.61
CA ILE A 120 -5.82 -3.99 13.20
C ILE A 120 -4.43 -3.58 12.73
N LEU A 121 -4.42 -2.67 11.76
CA LEU A 121 -3.21 -2.14 11.14
C LEU A 121 -2.63 -1.04 12.02
N VAL A 122 -1.32 -1.11 12.27
CA VAL A 122 -0.52 -0.03 12.84
C VAL A 122 0.55 0.30 11.81
N TRP A 123 0.39 1.45 11.16
CA TRP A 123 1.30 1.94 10.13
C TRP A 123 2.60 2.45 10.76
N GLU A 124 3.67 2.55 9.98
CA GLU A 124 4.85 3.33 10.43
C GLU A 124 4.42 4.77 10.75
N PRO A 125 4.82 5.34 11.91
CA PRO A 125 4.29 6.62 12.39
C PRO A 125 4.40 7.77 11.40
N SER A 126 5.58 7.94 10.77
CA SER A 126 5.82 9.04 9.83
C SER A 126 4.93 8.91 8.59
N PHE A 127 4.79 7.68 8.09
CA PHE A 127 3.92 7.36 6.98
C PHE A 127 2.43 7.50 7.32
N PHE A 128 2.02 7.16 8.54
CA PHE A 128 0.64 7.33 9.00
C PHE A 128 0.21 8.80 8.96
N ASP A 129 1.05 9.69 9.50
CA ASP A 129 0.79 11.13 9.48
C ASP A 129 0.77 11.66 8.03
N GLU A 130 1.67 11.19 7.17
CA GLU A 130 1.68 11.57 5.75
C GLU A 130 0.42 11.07 5.02
N LEU A 131 -0.04 9.85 5.34
CA LEU A 131 -1.24 9.26 4.73
C LEU A 131 -2.50 10.07 5.04
N LEU A 132 -2.62 10.62 6.25
CA LEU A 132 -3.77 11.40 6.69
C LEU A 132 -3.68 12.88 6.28
N THR A 133 -2.48 13.45 6.23
CA THR A 133 -2.29 14.88 5.87
C THR A 133 -2.21 15.10 4.36
N ARG A 134 -1.76 14.11 3.59
CA ARG A 134 -1.61 14.17 2.12
C ARG A 134 -2.49 13.12 1.44
N ASP A 135 -3.71 13.00 1.91
CA ASP A 135 -4.75 12.09 1.43
C ASP A 135 -4.87 12.08 -0.11
N TYR A 136 -4.78 13.25 -0.76
CA TYR A 136 -4.84 13.37 -2.21
C TYR A 136 -3.79 12.54 -2.94
N PHE A 137 -2.61 12.27 -2.37
CA PHE A 137 -1.57 11.49 -3.06
C PHE A 137 -1.84 9.99 -3.06
N PHE A 138 -2.40 9.47 -1.95
CA PHE A 138 -2.56 8.04 -1.72
C PHE A 138 -3.97 7.52 -2.01
N LEU A 139 -4.98 8.39 -2.01
CA LEU A 139 -6.35 8.05 -2.34
C LEU A 139 -6.56 7.97 -3.84
N PHE A 140 -6.92 6.76 -4.29
CA PHE A 140 -7.24 6.48 -5.68
C PHE A 140 -8.73 6.16 -5.81
N PRO A 141 -9.35 6.46 -6.97
CA PRO A 141 -10.72 6.04 -7.24
C PRO A 141 -10.90 4.52 -7.00
N PRO A 142 -11.94 4.07 -6.28
CA PRO A 142 -12.17 2.65 -6.00
C PRO A 142 -12.13 1.77 -7.27
N GLU A 143 -12.59 2.30 -8.40
CA GLU A 143 -12.65 1.61 -9.68
C GLU A 143 -11.26 1.24 -10.20
N ILE A 144 -10.23 2.08 -9.98
CA ILE A 144 -8.86 1.78 -10.42
C ILE A 144 -8.25 0.63 -9.61
N LEU A 145 -8.69 0.45 -8.36
CA LEU A 145 -8.26 -0.65 -7.51
C LEU A 145 -8.86 -2.00 -7.94
N ARG A 146 -9.79 -2.02 -8.89
CA ARG A 146 -10.38 -3.23 -9.47
C ARG A 146 -9.77 -3.62 -10.82
N GLN A 147 -8.99 -2.73 -11.43
CA GLN A 147 -8.46 -2.93 -12.78
C GLN A 147 -7.28 -3.89 -12.84
N HIS A 148 -6.84 -4.19 -14.07
CA HIS A 148 -5.58 -4.89 -14.31
C HIS A 148 -4.37 -4.08 -13.81
N THR A 149 -3.29 -4.77 -13.42
CA THR A 149 -2.08 -4.15 -12.84
C THR A 149 -1.48 -3.07 -13.74
N LEU A 150 -1.44 -3.29 -15.06
CA LEU A 150 -0.90 -2.30 -16.00
C LEU A 150 -1.75 -1.02 -16.05
N VAL A 151 -3.07 -1.13 -15.99
CA VAL A 151 -3.98 0.03 -15.95
C VAL A 151 -3.78 0.82 -14.65
N PHE A 152 -3.64 0.12 -13.53
CA PHE A 152 -3.31 0.74 -12.24
C PHE A 152 -1.94 1.45 -12.27
N GLN A 153 -0.91 0.83 -12.84
CA GLN A 153 0.42 1.43 -13.00
C GLN A 153 0.37 2.67 -13.92
N LEU A 154 -0.35 2.60 -15.03
CA LEU A 154 -0.56 3.71 -15.94
C LEU A 154 -1.24 4.89 -15.25
N TYR A 155 -2.31 4.63 -14.50
CA TYR A 155 -3.00 5.67 -13.73
C TYR A 155 -2.08 6.32 -12.69
N THR A 156 -1.33 5.50 -11.94
CA THR A 156 -0.33 5.97 -10.96
C THR A 156 0.71 6.89 -11.62
N PHE A 157 1.20 6.48 -12.79
CA PHE A 157 2.15 7.25 -13.56
C PHE A 157 1.58 8.59 -14.03
N PHE A 158 0.35 8.61 -14.54
CA PHE A 158 -0.32 9.85 -14.94
C PHE A 158 -0.56 10.80 -13.77
N ARG A 159 -0.94 10.27 -12.61
CA ARG A 159 -1.10 11.07 -11.40
C ARG A 159 0.15 11.85 -10.99
N SER A 160 1.32 11.23 -11.15
CA SER A 160 2.60 11.90 -10.90
C SER A 160 2.94 12.88 -12.04
N ARG A 161 2.90 12.43 -13.28
CA ARG A 161 3.37 13.18 -14.45
C ARG A 161 2.49 14.37 -14.83
N MET A 162 1.18 14.23 -14.74
CA MET A 162 0.20 15.20 -15.24
C MET A 162 -0.18 16.27 -14.21
N SER A 163 0.43 16.26 -13.02
CA SER A 163 0.10 17.17 -11.90
C SER A 163 0.07 18.66 -12.25
N ARG A 164 0.79 19.09 -13.30
CA ARG A 164 0.79 20.48 -13.81
C ARG A 164 0.70 20.57 -15.34
N ARG A 165 0.24 19.50 -16.00
CA ARG A 165 0.13 19.44 -17.46
C ARG A 165 -1.32 19.23 -17.86
N VAL A 166 -1.81 20.08 -18.75
CA VAL A 166 -3.17 19.95 -19.29
C VAL A 166 -3.20 18.84 -20.35
N ASN A 167 -2.24 18.87 -21.28
CA ASN A 167 -2.12 17.90 -22.37
C ASN A 167 -0.67 17.39 -22.46
N ASP A 168 -0.52 16.13 -22.88
CA ASP A 168 0.77 15.51 -23.19
C ASP A 168 0.55 14.37 -24.19
N SER A 169 1.58 14.03 -24.96
CA SER A 169 1.57 12.88 -25.87
C SER A 169 2.79 12.01 -25.61
N MET A 170 2.59 10.70 -25.67
CA MET A 170 3.64 9.71 -25.40
C MET A 170 3.47 8.52 -26.32
N LEU A 171 4.59 7.95 -26.76
CA LEU A 171 4.58 6.70 -27.49
C LEU A 171 4.36 5.52 -26.53
N LEU A 172 3.68 4.47 -26.99
CA LEU A 172 3.46 3.28 -26.18
C LEU A 172 4.77 2.56 -25.82
N SER A 173 5.80 2.69 -26.67
CA SER A 173 7.16 2.23 -26.38
C SER A 173 7.81 2.96 -25.20
N GLU A 174 7.58 4.28 -25.07
CA GLU A 174 8.07 5.06 -23.92
C GLU A 174 7.33 4.68 -22.64
N LEU A 175 6.02 4.42 -22.73
CA LEU A 175 5.24 3.91 -21.60
C LEU A 175 5.76 2.53 -21.16
N ASN A 176 6.07 1.63 -22.10
CA ASN A 176 6.65 0.33 -21.75
C ASN A 176 7.97 0.50 -20.98
N GLN A 177 8.87 1.37 -21.46
CA GLN A 177 10.13 1.66 -20.76
C GLN A 177 9.96 2.31 -19.39
N LYS A 178 8.85 2.99 -19.10
CA LYS A 178 8.61 3.65 -17.81
C LYS A 178 7.83 2.79 -16.83
N LEU A 179 6.93 1.94 -17.32
CA LEU A 179 6.02 1.15 -16.49
C LEU A 179 6.48 -0.30 -16.31
N ALA A 180 7.05 -0.90 -17.36
CA ALA A 180 7.21 -2.34 -17.44
C ALA A 180 8.44 -2.76 -18.27
N ARG A 181 9.62 -2.24 -17.94
CA ARG A 181 10.89 -2.51 -18.65
C ARG A 181 11.20 -3.99 -18.89
N ASN A 182 10.72 -4.84 -18.00
CA ASN A 182 10.98 -6.28 -18.03
C ASN A 182 9.91 -7.07 -18.83
N ILE A 183 8.89 -6.40 -19.38
CA ILE A 183 7.84 -7.02 -20.20
C ILE A 183 8.15 -6.78 -21.68
N GLU A 184 8.09 -7.84 -22.48
CA GLU A 184 8.27 -7.74 -23.92
C GLU A 184 7.25 -6.79 -24.55
N CYS A 185 7.71 -6.02 -25.53
CA CYS A 185 6.92 -5.01 -26.22
C CYS A 185 5.60 -5.59 -26.78
N VAL A 186 5.65 -6.76 -27.40
CA VAL A 186 4.47 -7.42 -27.99
C VAL A 186 3.43 -7.77 -26.94
N VAL A 187 3.85 -8.22 -25.76
CA VAL A 187 2.94 -8.55 -24.64
C VAL A 187 2.33 -7.29 -24.07
N PHE A 188 3.14 -6.25 -23.85
CA PHE A 188 2.66 -4.96 -23.32
C PHE A 188 1.62 -4.30 -24.25
N HIS A 189 1.79 -4.40 -25.57
CA HIS A 189 0.86 -3.79 -26.55
C HIS A 189 -0.49 -4.53 -26.68
N ARG A 190 -0.59 -5.76 -26.16
CA ARG A 190 -1.80 -6.59 -26.26
C ARG A 190 -2.72 -6.49 -25.05
N ILE A 191 -2.23 -5.94 -23.93
CA ILE A 191 -2.95 -5.79 -22.67
C ILE A 191 -3.62 -4.42 -22.63
#